data_AF-A0A4Q3VJ71-F1
#
_entry.id   AF-A0A4Q3VJ71-F1
#
_cell.length_a   1.000
_cell.length_b   1.000
_cell.length_c   1.000
_cell.angle_alpha   90.00
_cell.angle_beta   90.00
_cell.angle_gamma   90.00
#
_symmetry.space_group_name_H-M   'P 1'
#
loop_
_entity.id
_entity.type
_entity.pdbx_description
1 polymer ?
#
loop_
_entity_poly.entity_id
_entity_poly.type
_entity_poly.pdbx_seq_one_letter_code
_entity_poly.pdbx_strand_id
1 'polypeptide(L)'
;MRTTASRLIVAAAVSLLVAACSPKSGDGAAKAGAEVPRFPDGLVRFDRVPGEKGYWDSPSVSSLVEEGVDVKMDANGKLANLDDAAKVAPFQPWALALYKHRQQNDFKEDPMKVCIGPGNPRQMHTPGGIRIIQDRNYQRAYMLYGGGNHT
;
A
#
# COMPACT_ATOMS: atom_id res chain seq x y z
N MET A 1 -49.41 14.78 59.70
CA MET A 1 -48.32 13.78 59.63
C MET A 1 -47.87 13.68 58.18
N ARG A 2 -46.56 13.75 57.95
CA ARG A 2 -45.89 14.20 56.72
C ARG A 2 -46.14 13.30 55.50
N THR A 3 -46.54 13.90 54.38
CA THR A 3 -46.56 13.31 53.03
C THR A 3 -45.15 13.37 52.41
N THR A 4 -44.66 12.23 51.96
CA THR A 4 -43.30 12.02 51.42
C THR A 4 -43.24 12.42 49.94
N ALA A 5 -42.35 13.35 49.61
CA ALA A 5 -42.08 13.82 48.25
C ALA A 5 -41.22 12.82 47.47
N SER A 6 -41.70 12.40 46.29
CA SER A 6 -40.93 11.65 45.29
C SER A 6 -39.90 12.55 44.61
N ARG A 7 -38.63 12.19 44.68
CA ARG A 7 -37.53 12.84 43.95
C ARG A 7 -37.38 12.18 42.57
N LEU A 8 -37.67 12.92 41.50
CA LEU A 8 -37.23 12.54 40.15
C LEU A 8 -35.73 12.84 40.01
N ILE A 9 -34.94 11.81 39.73
CA ILE A 9 -33.54 11.93 39.30
C ILE A 9 -33.55 11.86 37.77
N VAL A 10 -33.22 12.97 37.11
CA VAL A 10 -32.97 13.03 35.67
C VAL A 10 -31.52 12.60 35.43
N ALA A 11 -31.33 11.43 34.84
CA ALA A 11 -30.01 10.97 34.39
C ALA A 11 -29.73 11.53 32.99
N ALA A 12 -28.77 12.46 32.88
CA ALA A 12 -28.28 12.95 31.61
C ALA A 12 -27.23 11.97 31.05
N ALA A 13 -27.54 11.30 29.93
CA ALA A 13 -26.60 10.45 29.21
C ALA A 13 -25.70 11.33 28.32
N VAL A 14 -24.41 11.39 28.64
CA VAL A 14 -23.38 12.00 27.80
C VAL A 14 -22.78 10.91 26.92
N SER A 15 -23.19 10.84 25.65
CA SER A 15 -22.62 9.92 24.67
C SER A 15 -21.31 10.51 24.11
N LEU A 16 -20.18 9.92 24.48
CA LEU A 16 -18.88 10.20 23.86
C LEU A 16 -18.85 9.57 22.45
N LEU A 17 -18.88 10.40 21.40
CA LEU A 17 -18.56 9.95 20.04
C LEU A 17 -17.03 9.88 19.88
N VAL A 18 -16.50 8.65 19.88
CA VAL A 18 -15.14 8.38 19.40
C VAL A 18 -15.17 8.39 17.87
N ALA A 19 -14.72 9.47 17.25
CA ALA A 19 -14.50 9.54 15.82
C ALA A 19 -13.29 8.67 15.46
N ALA A 20 -13.53 7.45 14.99
CA ALA A 20 -12.51 6.59 14.42
C ALA A 20 -12.00 7.21 13.11
N CYS A 21 -10.84 7.86 13.17
CA CYS A 21 -10.10 8.26 11.97
C CYS A 21 -9.47 6.99 11.38
N SER A 22 -10.19 6.30 10.51
CA SER A 22 -9.61 5.22 9.71
C SER A 22 -8.75 5.84 8.61
N PRO A 23 -7.49 5.39 8.41
CA PRO A 23 -6.72 5.82 7.26
C PRO A 23 -7.48 5.41 5.99
N LYS A 24 -7.87 6.38 5.18
CA LYS A 24 -8.41 6.12 3.85
C LYS A 24 -7.23 5.67 2.99
N SER A 25 -7.10 4.37 2.79
CA SER A 25 -6.40 3.85 1.60
C SER A 25 -7.00 4.57 0.41
N GLY A 26 -6.16 5.22 -0.39
CA GLY A 26 -6.63 5.96 -1.56
C GLY A 26 -7.24 4.96 -2.52
N ASP A 27 -8.55 5.05 -2.77
CA ASP A 27 -9.19 4.35 -3.88
C ASP A 27 -8.77 5.04 -5.18
N GLY A 28 -7.52 4.83 -5.59
CA GLY A 28 -6.94 5.30 -6.84
C GLY A 28 -7.32 4.41 -8.02
N ALA A 29 -8.56 3.91 -8.05
CA ALA A 29 -9.06 3.18 -9.21
C ALA A 29 -9.12 4.15 -10.39
N ALA A 30 -8.17 4.02 -11.32
CA ALA A 30 -8.22 4.74 -12.58
C ALA A 30 -9.59 4.50 -13.21
N LYS A 31 -10.36 5.58 -13.44
CA LYS A 31 -11.64 5.48 -14.15
C LYS A 31 -11.37 4.85 -15.51
N ALA A 32 -11.81 3.61 -15.69
CA ALA A 32 -11.71 2.92 -16.97
C ALA A 32 -12.36 3.79 -18.06
N GLY A 33 -11.57 4.18 -19.07
CA GLY A 33 -12.00 5.04 -20.18
C GLY A 33 -11.60 6.52 -20.11
N ALA A 34 -10.86 6.96 -19.10
CA ALA A 34 -10.26 8.31 -19.13
C ALA A 34 -9.20 8.41 -20.25
N GLU A 35 -9.21 9.52 -21.00
CA GLU A 35 -8.19 9.80 -22.00
C GLU A 35 -6.80 9.88 -21.34
N VAL A 36 -5.79 9.29 -21.99
CA VAL A 36 -4.40 9.34 -21.50
C VAL A 36 -3.99 10.80 -21.30
N PRO A 37 -3.58 11.21 -20.09
CA PRO A 37 -3.19 12.58 -19.84
C PRO A 37 -2.04 13.04 -20.73
N ARG A 38 -2.16 14.27 -21.26
CA ARG A 38 -1.15 14.88 -22.13
C ARG A 38 -0.78 16.28 -21.66
N PHE A 39 0.40 16.75 -22.09
CA PHE A 39 0.78 18.15 -22.04
C PHE A 39 0.12 18.94 -23.19
N PRO A 40 0.12 20.28 -23.14
CA PRO A 40 -0.43 21.11 -24.23
C PRO A 40 0.19 20.87 -25.61
N ASP A 41 1.40 20.33 -25.66
CA ASP A 41 2.11 19.96 -26.89
C ASP A 41 1.84 18.51 -27.34
N GLY A 42 0.92 17.82 -26.69
CA GLY A 42 0.51 16.45 -27.03
C GLY A 42 1.38 15.34 -26.44
N LEU A 43 2.49 15.66 -25.77
CA LEU A 43 3.33 14.66 -25.11
C LEU A 43 2.55 13.95 -23.99
N VAL A 44 2.73 12.63 -23.87
CA VAL A 44 2.12 11.86 -22.78
C VAL A 44 2.67 12.35 -21.44
N ARG A 45 1.74 12.58 -20.51
CA ARG A 45 2.04 13.01 -19.16
C ARG A 45 2.02 11.79 -18.23
N PHE A 46 3.16 11.51 -17.62
CA PHE A 46 3.35 10.49 -16.57
C PHE A 46 3.22 11.05 -15.16
N ASP A 47 3.42 12.36 -14.99
CA ASP A 47 3.10 13.02 -13.72
C ASP A 47 1.58 13.25 -13.61
N ARG A 48 1.13 13.62 -12.40
CA ARG A 48 -0.26 14.00 -12.14
C ARG A 48 -0.77 15.12 -13.05
N VAL A 49 -2.07 15.12 -13.33
CA VAL A 49 -2.69 16.26 -14.02
C VAL A 49 -2.73 17.48 -13.08
N PRO A 50 -2.74 18.72 -13.60
CA PRO A 50 -2.80 19.91 -12.75
C PRO A 50 -4.05 19.89 -11.86
N GLY A 51 -3.87 20.06 -10.55
CA GLY A 51 -4.95 20.02 -9.55
C GLY A 51 -5.05 18.71 -8.77
N GLU A 52 -4.49 17.62 -9.27
CA GLU A 52 -4.36 16.37 -8.50
C GLU A 52 -3.27 16.47 -7.42
N LYS A 53 -3.39 15.66 -6.38
CA LYS A 53 -2.45 15.57 -5.26
C LYS A 53 -2.13 14.11 -4.97
N GLY A 54 -0.99 13.85 -4.33
CA GLY A 54 -0.59 12.51 -3.89
C GLY A 54 0.39 11.80 -4.83
N TYR A 55 0.62 10.53 -4.53
CA TYR A 55 1.37 9.53 -5.31
C TYR A 55 0.35 8.65 -6.06
N TRP A 56 0.77 8.04 -7.16
CA TRP A 56 0.04 6.95 -7.78
C TRP A 56 0.03 5.77 -6.80
N ASP A 57 -1.15 5.14 -6.72
CA ASP A 57 -1.68 4.26 -5.67
C ASP A 57 -0.72 3.19 -5.08
N SER A 58 -1.16 2.67 -3.95
CA SER A 58 -0.76 1.44 -3.26
C SER A 58 -0.62 0.26 -4.22
N PRO A 59 0.29 -0.70 -3.95
CA PRO A 59 0.43 -1.89 -4.77
C PRO A 59 -0.88 -2.70 -4.80
N SER A 60 -1.26 -3.16 -5.98
CA SER A 60 -2.48 -3.97 -6.19
C SER A 60 -2.38 -5.38 -5.61
N VAL A 61 -1.17 -5.83 -5.29
CA VAL A 61 -0.85 -7.14 -4.72
C VAL A 61 0.20 -6.99 -3.63
N SER A 62 0.16 -7.85 -2.60
CA SER A 62 1.14 -7.82 -1.51
C SER A 62 2.41 -8.62 -1.82
N SER A 63 2.42 -9.44 -2.87
CA SER A 63 3.55 -10.28 -3.28
C SER A 63 3.52 -10.55 -4.79
N LEU A 64 4.67 -10.87 -5.36
CA LEU A 64 4.78 -11.31 -6.76
C LEU A 64 4.68 -12.83 -6.85
N VAL A 65 3.88 -13.29 -7.79
CA VAL A 65 3.69 -14.70 -8.14
C VAL A 65 3.78 -14.83 -9.66
N GLU A 66 4.16 -16.02 -10.12
CA GLU A 66 4.18 -16.34 -11.55
C GLU A 66 2.77 -16.19 -12.15
N GLU A 67 2.71 -15.80 -13.42
CA GLU A 67 1.44 -15.64 -14.12
C GLU A 67 0.67 -16.98 -14.15
N GLY A 68 -0.63 -16.92 -13.84
CA GLY A 68 -1.49 -18.11 -13.79
C GLY A 68 -1.36 -18.96 -12.52
N VAL A 69 -0.49 -18.59 -11.58
CA VAL A 69 -0.39 -19.24 -10.27
C VAL A 69 -1.33 -18.58 -9.27
N ASP A 70 -2.19 -19.38 -8.65
CA ASP A 70 -3.02 -18.95 -7.52
C ASP A 70 -2.45 -19.50 -6.21
N VAL A 71 -1.82 -18.62 -5.43
CA VAL A 71 -1.32 -18.91 -4.08
C VAL A 71 -1.71 -17.77 -3.14
N LYS A 72 -2.15 -18.13 -1.94
CA LYS A 72 -2.65 -17.15 -0.97
C LYS A 72 -1.49 -16.45 -0.25
N MET A 73 -1.52 -15.13 -0.25
CA MET A 73 -0.61 -14.27 0.50
C MET A 73 -1.39 -13.52 1.58
N ASP A 74 -0.74 -13.19 2.69
CA ASP A 74 -1.29 -12.29 3.69
C ASP A 74 -1.11 -10.80 3.28
N ALA A 75 -1.60 -9.90 4.13
CA ALA A 75 -1.51 -8.45 3.91
C ALA A 75 -0.05 -7.93 3.86
N ASN A 76 0.91 -8.68 4.41
CA ASN A 76 2.33 -8.34 4.43
C ASN A 76 3.12 -9.02 3.30
N GLY A 77 2.45 -9.76 2.41
CA GLY A 77 3.09 -10.49 1.31
C GLY A 77 3.71 -11.84 1.73
N LYS A 78 3.41 -12.32 2.93
CA LYS A 78 3.84 -13.62 3.44
C LYS A 78 2.94 -14.71 2.87
N LEU A 79 3.53 -15.85 2.52
CA LEU A 79 2.78 -16.98 2.02
C LEU A 79 1.90 -17.57 3.13
N ALA A 80 0.61 -17.78 2.86
CA ALA A 80 -0.34 -18.32 3.84
C ALA A 80 -0.01 -19.78 4.23
N ASN A 81 0.54 -20.54 3.29
CA ASN A 81 1.03 -21.90 3.51
C ASN A 81 2.42 -22.07 2.89
N LEU A 82 3.43 -22.36 3.70
CA LEU A 82 4.81 -22.50 3.24
C LEU A 82 5.00 -23.66 2.25
N ASP A 83 4.15 -24.70 2.31
CA ASP A 83 4.24 -25.84 1.39
C ASP A 83 3.93 -25.45 -0.06
N ASP A 84 3.21 -24.34 -0.26
CA ASP A 84 2.91 -23.79 -1.58
C ASP A 84 4.08 -23.00 -2.18
N ALA A 85 5.21 -22.87 -1.47
CA ALA A 85 6.35 -22.06 -1.93
C ALA A 85 6.88 -22.50 -3.30
N ALA A 86 6.88 -23.80 -3.62
CA ALA A 86 7.34 -24.28 -4.92
C ALA A 86 6.38 -23.95 -6.07
N LYS A 87 5.13 -23.58 -5.75
CA LYS A 87 4.11 -23.19 -6.74
C LYS A 87 4.25 -21.73 -7.16
N VAL A 88 4.76 -20.87 -6.27
CA VAL A 88 4.87 -19.41 -6.46
C VAL A 88 5.55 -19.04 -7.77
N ALA A 89 6.63 -19.74 -8.14
CA ALA A 89 7.41 -19.49 -9.34
C ALA A 89 8.32 -20.71 -9.65
N PRO A 90 8.84 -20.85 -10.88
CA PRO A 90 9.79 -21.91 -11.27
C PRO A 90 11.19 -21.67 -10.68
N PHE A 91 11.31 -21.78 -9.36
CA PHE A 91 12.56 -21.54 -8.66
C PHE A 91 13.64 -22.56 -8.99
N GLN A 92 14.89 -22.09 -9.09
CA GLN A 92 16.04 -22.96 -8.90
C GLN A 92 16.07 -23.51 -7.46
N PRO A 93 16.65 -24.69 -7.19
CA PRO A 93 16.63 -25.29 -5.84
C PRO A 93 17.16 -24.36 -4.73
N TRP A 94 18.22 -23.61 -5.02
CA TRP A 94 18.79 -22.63 -4.09
C TRP A 94 17.85 -21.43 -3.86
N ALA A 95 17.13 -20.99 -4.90
CA ALA A 95 16.20 -19.86 -4.81
C ALA A 95 14.95 -20.24 -4.01
N LEU A 96 14.45 -21.47 -4.17
CA LEU A 96 13.35 -22.01 -3.37
C LEU A 96 13.75 -22.10 -1.89
N ALA A 97 14.96 -22.59 -1.60
CA ALA A 97 15.47 -22.67 -0.23
C ALA A 97 15.56 -21.27 0.41
N LEU A 98 16.11 -20.28 -0.32
CA LEU A 98 16.20 -18.90 0.15
C LEU A 98 14.82 -18.25 0.33
N TYR A 99 13.89 -18.49 -0.59
CA TYR A 99 12.51 -18.02 -0.49
C TYR A 99 11.83 -18.57 0.77
N LYS A 100 11.90 -19.89 0.99
CA LYS A 100 11.36 -20.54 2.19
C LYS A 100 11.99 -20.00 3.47
N HIS A 101 13.31 -19.83 3.49
CA HIS A 101 14.03 -19.26 4.63
C HIS A 101 13.51 -17.85 4.98
N ARG A 102 13.35 -16.97 3.97
CA ARG A 102 12.86 -15.61 4.17
C ARG A 102 11.40 -15.56 4.65
N GLN A 103 10.55 -16.43 4.11
CA GLN A 103 9.16 -16.60 4.57
C GLN A 103 9.11 -17.06 6.03
N GLN A 104 9.97 -18.01 6.42
CA GLN A 104 10.05 -18.52 7.80
C GLN A 104 10.62 -17.48 8.78
N ASN A 105 11.56 -16.64 8.32
CA ASN A 105 12.24 -15.65 9.14
C ASN A 105 11.57 -14.26 9.08
N ASP A 106 10.28 -14.19 8.71
CA ASP A 106 9.48 -12.97 8.65
C ASP A 106 10.15 -11.81 7.91
N PHE A 107 10.92 -12.10 6.86
CA PHE A 107 11.66 -11.11 6.08
C PHE A 107 12.57 -10.20 6.94
N LYS A 108 13.16 -10.69 8.04
CA LYS A 108 14.08 -9.90 8.89
C LYS A 108 15.25 -9.28 8.13
N GLU A 109 15.67 -9.93 7.06
CA GLU A 109 16.77 -9.51 6.19
C GLU A 109 16.31 -8.59 5.04
N ASP A 110 15.04 -8.16 5.01
CA ASP A 110 14.59 -7.15 4.04
C ASP A 110 15.40 -5.85 4.27
N PRO A 111 16.11 -5.32 3.26
CA PRO A 111 16.90 -4.09 3.40
C PRO A 111 16.07 -2.92 3.94
N MET A 112 14.76 -2.90 3.70
CA MET A 112 13.86 -1.87 4.23
C MET A 112 13.79 -1.84 5.76
N LYS A 113 14.06 -2.96 6.45
CA LYS A 113 14.09 -3.01 7.92
C LYS A 113 15.33 -2.35 8.52
N VAL A 114 16.36 -2.12 7.72
CA VAL A 114 17.62 -1.48 8.12
C VAL A 114 17.85 -0.17 7.37
N CYS A 115 16.76 0.49 6.93
CA CYS A 115 16.79 1.77 6.22
C CYS A 115 17.60 1.76 4.91
N ILE A 116 17.80 0.59 4.31
CA ILE A 116 18.42 0.44 3.00
C ILE A 116 17.31 0.35 1.96
N GLY A 117 17.38 1.17 0.91
CA GLY A 117 16.42 1.14 -0.18
C GLY A 117 16.40 -0.25 -0.84
N PRO A 118 15.22 -0.81 -1.15
CA PRO A 118 15.12 -2.12 -1.74
C PRO A 118 15.38 -2.03 -3.25
N GLY A 119 15.64 -3.17 -3.88
CA GLY A 119 15.68 -3.26 -5.34
C GLY A 119 14.33 -2.88 -5.98
N ASN A 120 14.36 -2.45 -7.25
CA ASN A 120 13.21 -1.86 -7.95
C ASN A 120 11.90 -2.70 -7.86
N PRO A 121 11.88 -4.02 -8.13
CA PRO A 121 10.64 -4.80 -8.01
C PRO A 121 10.04 -4.78 -6.60
N ARG A 122 10.87 -4.81 -5.55
CA ARG A 122 10.42 -4.75 -4.16
C ARG A 122 9.96 -3.35 -3.76
N GLN A 123 10.56 -2.31 -4.35
CA GLN A 123 10.20 -0.92 -4.13
C GLN A 123 8.79 -0.60 -4.64
N MET A 124 8.37 -1.20 -5.76
CA MET A 124 7.01 -1.05 -6.29
C MET A 124 5.91 -1.65 -5.38
N HIS A 125 6.28 -2.54 -4.45
CA HIS A 125 5.36 -3.13 -3.45
C HIS A 125 5.36 -2.36 -2.12
N THR A 126 5.96 -1.17 -2.07
CA THR A 126 5.91 -0.35 -0.87
C THR A 126 4.57 0.39 -0.78
N PRO A 127 3.95 0.51 0.40
CA PRO A 127 2.63 1.15 0.53
C PRO A 127 2.60 2.64 0.13
N GLY A 128 3.74 3.32 0.06
CA GLY A 128 3.76 4.77 -0.19
C GLY A 128 3.58 5.17 -1.66
N GLY A 129 3.44 4.20 -2.57
CA GLY A 129 3.16 4.45 -3.97
C GLY A 129 4.32 5.10 -4.74
N ILE A 130 4.06 5.49 -5.98
CA ILE A 130 5.07 6.05 -6.88
C ILE A 130 4.62 7.38 -7.49
N ARG A 131 5.58 8.25 -7.80
CA ARG A 131 5.34 9.46 -8.58
C ARG A 131 6.42 9.59 -9.64
N ILE A 132 6.02 9.81 -10.87
CA ILE A 132 6.95 10.04 -11.97
C ILE A 132 6.92 11.52 -12.32
N ILE A 133 8.04 12.21 -12.13
CA ILE A 133 8.20 13.62 -12.51
C ILE A 133 8.93 13.68 -13.84
N GLN A 134 8.33 14.32 -14.82
CA GLN A 134 8.97 14.59 -16.12
C GLN A 134 9.62 15.97 -16.09
N ASP A 135 10.95 15.97 -16.04
CA ASP A 135 11.77 17.17 -16.18
C ASP A 135 12.07 17.42 -17.65
N ARG A 136 11.32 18.37 -18.19
CA ARG A 136 11.36 18.71 -19.61
C ARG A 136 12.56 19.57 -20.00
N ASN A 137 13.17 20.27 -19.04
CA ASN A 137 14.36 21.09 -19.31
C ASN A 137 15.58 20.22 -19.61
N TYR A 138 15.66 19.05 -18.97
CA TYR A 138 16.79 18.12 -19.10
C TYR A 138 16.42 16.80 -19.79
N GLN A 139 15.19 16.66 -20.27
CA GLN A 139 14.66 15.43 -20.89
C GLN A 139 14.84 14.19 -19.99
N ARG A 140 14.46 14.31 -18.71
CA ARG A 140 14.60 13.25 -17.70
C ARG A 140 13.26 12.91 -17.08
N ALA A 141 13.13 11.67 -16.61
CA ALA A 141 12.06 11.25 -15.73
C ALA A 141 12.65 10.83 -14.38
N TYR A 142 12.10 11.35 -13.29
CA TYR A 142 12.46 10.95 -11.94
C TYR A 142 11.32 10.12 -11.35
N MET A 143 11.62 8.91 -10.89
CA MET A 143 10.69 8.11 -10.13
C MET A 143 10.94 8.34 -8.65
N LEU A 144 9.96 8.94 -7.99
CA LEU A 144 9.94 9.16 -6.55
C LEU A 144 9.05 8.11 -5.92
N TYR A 145 9.55 7.48 -4.87
CA TYR A 145 8.80 6.52 -4.09
C TYR A 145 8.32 7.20 -2.82
N GLY A 146 7.02 7.09 -2.55
CA GLY A 146 6.48 7.57 -1.30
C GLY A 146 6.92 6.64 -0.17
N GLY A 147 7.31 7.24 0.95
CA GLY A 147 7.80 6.52 2.13
C GLY A 147 8.22 7.52 3.20
N GLY A 148 8.23 7.08 4.45
CA GLY A 148 8.48 7.94 5.61
C GLY A 148 7.40 7.76 6.67
N ASN A 149 7.54 8.43 7.82
CA ASN A 149 6.59 8.26 8.92
C ASN A 149 5.20 8.78 8.50
N HIS A 150 4.23 7.87 8.43
CA HIS A 150 2.82 8.19 8.31
C HIS A 150 2.25 8.14 9.74
N THR A 151 2.11 9.30 10.38
CA THR A 151 1.34 9.46 11.63
C THR A 151 -0.08 9.91 11.31
#